data_AF-W7CAG4-F1
#
_entry.id   AF-W7CAG4-F1
#
_cell.length_a   1.000
_cell.length_b   1.000
_cell.length_c   1.000
_cell.angle_alpha   90.00
_cell.angle_beta   90.00
_cell.angle_gamma   90.00
#
_symmetry.space_group_name_H-M   'P 1'
#
loop_
_entity.id
_entity.type
_entity.pdbx_description
1 polymer ?
#
loop_
_entity_poly.entity_id
_entity_poly.type
_entity_poly.pdbx_seq_one_letter_code
_entity_poly.pdbx_strand_id
1 'polypeptide(L)'
;MYKQIWLYDGTEILLESRTEYDEDVSTEIFDYPEEYTEIKPEDGLYQPIFFDGEKWVGTDKELWENEHPQENIDLGINIEDIILMSEELLMQNADLAARIEILENKGDA
;
A
#
# COMPACT_ATOMS: atom_id res chain seq x y z
N MET A 1 4.31 -5.72 -25.69
CA MET A 1 4.22 -4.50 -24.85
C MET A 1 3.05 -4.65 -23.89
N TYR A 2 3.05 -3.98 -22.74
CA TYR A 2 1.88 -3.94 -21.84
C TYR A 2 1.36 -2.51 -21.70
N LYS A 3 0.04 -2.37 -21.50
CA LYS A 3 -0.62 -1.09 -21.24
C LYS A 3 -1.66 -1.24 -20.15
N GLN A 4 -1.57 -0.40 -19.13
CA GLN A 4 -2.53 -0.35 -18.03
C GLN A 4 -3.70 0.57 -18.41
N ILE A 5 -4.92 0.12 -18.14
CA ILE A 5 -6.17 0.85 -18.29
C ILE A 5 -7.07 0.62 -17.07
N TRP A 6 -8.12 1.40 -16.95
CA TRP A 6 -9.15 1.24 -15.92
C TRP A 6 -10.53 1.13 -16.58
N LEU A 7 -11.32 0.15 -16.13
CA LEU A 7 -12.74 0.06 -16.48
C LEU A 7 -13.53 1.12 -15.71
N TYR A 8 -14.72 1.47 -16.20
CA TYR A 8 -15.56 2.49 -15.55
C TYR A 8 -16.02 2.11 -14.15
N ASP A 9 -15.94 0.85 -13.76
CA ASP A 9 -16.23 0.38 -12.40
C ASP A 9 -15.04 0.46 -11.43
N GLY A 10 -13.89 0.98 -11.88
CA GLY A 10 -12.67 1.07 -11.08
C GLY A 10 -11.73 -0.12 -11.23
N THR A 11 -12.09 -1.16 -11.98
CA THR A 11 -11.24 -2.33 -12.20
C THR A 11 -10.02 -1.97 -13.03
N GLU A 12 -8.83 -2.24 -12.51
CA GLU A 12 -7.58 -2.10 -13.23
C GLU A 12 -7.32 -3.32 -14.12
N ILE A 13 -6.97 -3.08 -15.39
CA ILE A 13 -6.60 -4.14 -16.34
C ILE A 13 -5.26 -3.80 -16.99
N LEU A 14 -4.39 -4.80 -17.06
CA LEU A 14 -3.15 -4.76 -17.83
C LEU A 14 -3.36 -5.47 -19.17
N LEU A 15 -3.42 -4.71 -20.27
CA LEU A 15 -3.52 -5.25 -21.61
C LEU A 15 -2.14 -5.67 -22.13
N GLU A 16 -2.07 -6.86 -22.70
CA GLU A 16 -0.91 -7.34 -23.45
C GLU A 16 -1.10 -7.04 -24.94
N SER A 17 -0.09 -6.47 -25.58
CA SER A 17 -0.13 -6.30 -27.04
C SER A 17 0.04 -7.65 -27.75
N ARG A 18 -0.65 -7.79 -28.87
CA ARG A 18 -0.41 -8.86 -29.84
C ARG A 18 0.27 -8.25 -31.06
N THR A 19 1.23 -8.97 -31.63
CA THR A 19 1.80 -8.61 -32.93
C THR A 19 0.94 -9.19 -34.04
N GLU A 20 0.46 -8.34 -34.93
CA GLU A 20 -0.09 -8.76 -36.21
C GLU A 20 0.91 -8.44 -37.33
N TYR A 21 1.01 -9.35 -38.29
CA TYR A 21 1.90 -9.23 -39.43
C TYR A 21 1.06 -9.05 -40.69
N ASP A 22 1.26 -7.92 -41.37
CA ASP A 22 0.70 -7.67 -42.70
C ASP A 22 1.85 -7.38 -43.67
N GLU A 23 2.02 -8.28 -44.64
CA GLU A 23 3.14 -8.32 -45.56
C GLU A 23 4.51 -8.19 -44.83
N ASP A 24 5.13 -7.01 -44.87
CA ASP A 24 6.42 -6.67 -44.26
C ASP A 24 6.31 -5.72 -43.06
N VAL A 25 5.09 -5.45 -42.57
CA VAL A 25 4.83 -4.56 -41.43
C VAL A 25 4.35 -5.40 -40.23
N SER A 26 5.08 -5.31 -39.12
CA SER A 26 4.60 -5.79 -37.82
C SER A 26 3.94 -4.66 -37.05
N THR A 27 2.68 -4.81 -36.66
CA THR A 27 1.93 -3.84 -35.86
C THR A 27 1.61 -4.43 -34.49
N GLU A 28 1.86 -3.66 -33.43
CA GLU A 28 1.39 -4.02 -32.08
C GLU A 28 -0.04 -3.51 -31.91
N ILE A 29 -0.95 -4.43 -31.58
CA ILE A 29 -2.38 -4.16 -31.39
C ILE A 29 -2.77 -4.53 -29.95
N PHE A 30 -3.63 -3.72 -29.35
CA PHE A 30 -4.21 -3.97 -28.04
C PHE A 30 -5.72 -4.19 -28.18
N ASP A 31 -6.22 -5.23 -27.53
CA ASP A 31 -7.65 -5.55 -27.47
C ASP A 31 -8.31 -4.74 -26.34
N TYR A 32 -8.76 -3.51 -26.64
CA TYR A 32 -9.42 -2.65 -25.65
C TYR A 32 -10.89 -3.06 -25.40
N PRO A 33 -11.37 -3.03 -24.14
CA PRO A 33 -12.79 -3.23 -23.84
C PRO A 33 -13.63 -2.00 -24.24
N GLU A 34 -14.97 -2.12 -24.20
CA GLU A 34 -15.87 -1.03 -24.63
C GLU A 34 -15.88 0.16 -23.64
N GLU A 35 -15.95 -0.13 -22.33
CA GLU A 35 -16.06 0.88 -21.27
C GLU A 35 -14.75 0.98 -20.48
N TYR A 36 -13.84 1.82 -20.96
CA TYR A 36 -12.55 2.05 -20.30
C TYR A 36 -12.10 3.50 -20.36
N THR A 37 -11.17 3.82 -19.47
CA THR A 37 -10.43 5.07 -19.45
C THR A 37 -8.94 4.78 -19.22
N GLU A 38 -8.10 5.67 -19.75
CA GLU A 38 -6.66 5.70 -19.47
C GLU A 38 -6.33 6.65 -18.32
N ILE A 39 -7.35 7.32 -17.76
CA ILE A 39 -7.23 8.22 -16.63
C ILE A 39 -7.24 7.38 -15.35
N LYS A 40 -6.14 7.41 -14.60
CA LYS A 40 -6.04 6.76 -13.29
C LYS A 40 -7.05 7.37 -12.29
N PRO A 41 -7.70 6.56 -11.43
CA PRO A 41 -8.43 7.05 -10.27
C PRO A 41 -7.67 8.07 -9.42
N GLU A 42 -8.37 9.10 -8.97
CA GLU A 42 -7.81 10.05 -8.00
C GLU A 42 -7.64 9.40 -6.63
N ASP A 43 -6.52 9.69 -5.96
CA ASP A 43 -6.28 9.22 -4.61
C ASP A 43 -7.24 9.94 -3.62
N GLY A 44 -7.73 9.21 -2.61
CA GLY A 44 -8.60 9.78 -1.57
C GLY A 44 -10.11 9.70 -1.85
N LEU A 45 -10.52 9.06 -2.95
CA LEU A 45 -11.91 8.70 -3.17
C LEU A 45 -12.32 7.52 -2.28
N TYR A 46 -13.50 7.60 -1.67
CA TYR A 46 -14.06 6.51 -0.88
C TYR A 46 -14.77 5.50 -1.79
N GLN A 47 -14.61 4.21 -1.49
CA GLN A 47 -15.18 3.12 -2.28
C GLN A 47 -16.69 2.94 -2.01
N PRO A 48 -17.48 2.47 -2.99
CA PRO A 48 -17.10 2.20 -4.38
C PRO A 48 -16.78 3.47 -5.18
N ILE A 49 -15.89 3.33 -6.16
CA ILE A 49 -15.55 4.38 -7.13
C ILE A 49 -16.00 3.98 -8.53
N PHE A 50 -16.33 4.96 -9.37
CA PHE A 50 -16.65 4.75 -10.78
C PHE A 50 -16.23 5.95 -11.62
N PHE A 51 -16.10 5.76 -12.94
CA PHE A 51 -15.80 6.82 -13.90
C PHE A 51 -17.10 7.31 -14.54
N ASP A 52 -17.38 8.61 -14.48
CA ASP A 52 -18.62 9.20 -14.99
C ASP A 52 -18.58 9.58 -16.49
N GLY A 53 -17.44 9.31 -17.15
CA GLY A 53 -17.15 9.71 -18.53
C GLY A 53 -16.18 10.90 -18.62
N GLU A 54 -16.01 11.68 -17.54
CA GLU A 54 -15.06 12.78 -17.46
C GLU A 54 -14.04 12.60 -16.33
N LYS A 55 -14.48 12.12 -15.16
CA LYS A 55 -13.66 11.98 -13.95
C LYS A 55 -14.11 10.80 -13.09
N TRP A 56 -13.28 10.50 -12.10
CA TRP A 56 -13.58 9.52 -11.07
C TRP A 56 -14.48 10.11 -9.98
N VAL A 57 -15.51 9.36 -9.62
CA VAL A 57 -16.48 9.71 -8.58
C VAL A 57 -16.45 8.59 -7.53
N GLY A 58 -16.20 8.96 -6.29
CA GLY A 58 -16.27 8.06 -5.15
C GLY A 58 -17.52 8.31 -4.29
N THR A 59 -17.68 7.49 -3.28
CA THR A 59 -18.71 7.64 -2.26
C THR A 59 -18.45 8.89 -1.40
N ASP A 60 -19.51 9.55 -0.97
CA ASP A 60 -19.40 10.68 -0.05
C ASP A 60 -18.77 10.24 1.27
N LYS A 61 -17.81 11.04 1.75
CA LYS A 61 -17.06 10.75 2.99
C LYS A 61 -17.98 10.44 4.18
N GLU A 62 -18.99 11.27 4.42
CA GLU A 62 -19.90 11.10 5.56
C GLU A 62 -20.69 9.80 5.48
N LEU A 63 -21.13 9.42 4.27
CA LEU A 63 -21.83 8.16 4.04
C LEU A 63 -20.90 6.98 4.30
N TRP A 64 -19.68 7.05 3.76
CA TRP A 64 -18.68 6.01 3.91
C TRP A 64 -18.29 5.80 5.38
N GLU A 65 -18.06 6.88 6.14
CA GLU A 65 -17.72 6.82 7.56
C GLU A 65 -18.87 6.26 8.41
N ASN A 66 -20.12 6.53 8.04
CA ASN A 66 -21.29 5.97 8.74
C ASN A 66 -21.47 4.48 8.47
N GLU A 67 -21.15 4.01 7.27
CA GLU A 67 -21.20 2.59 6.89
C GLU A 67 -19.97 1.80 7.36
N HIS A 68 -18.84 2.47 7.56
CA HIS A 68 -17.58 1.93 8.05
C HIS A 68 -17.20 2.60 9.38
N PRO A 69 -18.00 2.40 10.45
CA PRO A 69 -17.68 2.97 11.75
C PRO A 69 -16.29 2.50 12.15
N GLN A 70 -15.43 3.44 12.57
CA GLN A 70 -14.10 3.08 13.06
C GLN A 70 -14.26 2.17 14.26
N GLU A 71 -13.93 0.89 14.08
CA GLU A 71 -13.75 0.01 15.23
C GLU A 71 -12.63 0.62 16.07
N ASN A 72 -12.92 0.90 17.35
CA ASN A 72 -11.86 1.05 18.32
C ASN A 72 -11.18 -0.31 18.40
N ILE A 73 -10.10 -0.48 17.63
CA ILE A 73 -9.27 -1.67 17.71
C ILE A 73 -8.61 -1.61 19.09
N ASP A 74 -9.21 -2.30 20.05
CA ASP A 74 -8.51 -2.65 21.27
C ASP A 74 -7.40 -3.63 20.87
N LEU A 75 -6.19 -3.10 20.71
CA LEU A 75 -5.02 -3.89 20.34
C LEU A 75 -4.64 -4.90 21.44
N GLY A 76 -5.36 -4.96 22.56
CA GLY A 76 -5.04 -5.82 23.70
C GLY A 76 -3.69 -5.46 24.32
N ILE A 77 -3.20 -4.25 24.04
CA ILE A 77 -1.91 -3.77 24.50
C ILE A 77 -2.07 -3.33 25.95
N ASN A 78 -1.52 -4.13 26.85
CA ASN A 78 -1.40 -3.78 28.25
C ASN A 78 -0.19 -2.84 28.44
N ILE A 79 -0.46 -1.59 28.79
CA ILE A 79 0.57 -0.57 28.97
C ILE A 79 1.53 -0.96 30.09
N GLU A 80 1.05 -1.56 31.18
CA GLU A 80 1.90 -2.07 32.27
C GLU A 80 2.91 -3.12 31.77
N ASP A 81 2.49 -4.03 30.88
CA ASP A 81 3.38 -5.06 30.35
C ASP A 81 4.48 -4.43 29.45
N ILE A 82 4.13 -3.40 28.66
CA ILE A 82 5.10 -2.64 27.88
C ILE A 82 6.11 -1.93 28.78
N ILE A 83 5.64 -1.31 29.86
CA ILE A 83 6.52 -0.59 30.81
C ILE A 83 7.50 -1.57 31.45
N LEU A 84 7.02 -2.72 31.92
CA LEU A 84 7.87 -3.76 32.52
C LEU A 84 8.93 -4.27 31.53
N MET A 85 8.54 -4.54 30.27
CA MET A 85 9.48 -4.93 29.22
C MET A 85 10.52 -3.84 28.93
N SER A 86 10.11 -2.57 28.95
CA SER A 86 11.02 -1.44 28.71
C SER A 86 12.04 -1.27 29.84
N GLU A 87 11.62 -1.46 31.10
CA GLU A 87 12.50 -1.42 32.26
C GLU A 87 13.51 -2.58 32.24
N GLU A 88 13.07 -3.78 31.87
CA GLU A 88 13.96 -4.94 31.73
C GLU A 88 15.03 -4.70 30.66
N LEU A 89 14.64 -4.15 29.51
CA LEU A 89 15.56 -3.83 28.42
C LEU A 89 16.58 -2.74 28.82
N LEU A 90 16.15 -1.73 29.60
CA LEU A 90 17.05 -0.71 30.13
C LEU A 90 18.12 -1.30 31.06
N MET A 91 17.73 -2.24 31.93
CA MET A 91 18.68 -2.94 32.80
C MET A 91 19.67 -3.80 31.99
N GLN A 92 19.19 -4.51 30.97
CA GLN A 92 20.06 -5.30 30.09
C GLN A 92 21.06 -4.42 29.33
N ASN A 93 20.61 -3.27 28.82
CA ASN A 93 21.49 -2.31 28.14
C ASN A 93 22.56 -1.75 29.08
N ALA A 94 22.21 -1.47 30.34
CA ALA A 94 23.17 -1.01 31.35
C ALA A 94 24.23 -2.08 31.68
N ASP A 95 23.83 -3.34 31.82
CA ASP A 95 24.75 -4.46 32.06
C ASP A 95 25.66 -4.72 30.86
N LEU A 96 25.12 -4.67 29.64
CA LEU A 96 25.89 -4.79 28.41
C LEU A 96 26.92 -3.66 28.28
N ALA A 97 26.54 -2.42 28.59
CA ALA A 97 27.44 -1.28 28.57
C ALA A 97 28.62 -1.47 29.54
N ALA A 98 28.35 -1.91 30.77
CA ALA A 98 29.40 -2.20 31.75
C ALA A 98 30.35 -3.32 31.29
N ARG A 99 29.82 -4.36 30.63
CA ARG A 99 30.64 -5.45 30.07
C ARG A 99 31.53 -4.98 28.92
N ILE A 100 31.02 -4.09 28.06
CA ILE A 100 31.79 -3.50 26.97
C ILE A 100 32.97 -2.69 27.54
N GLU A 101 32.73 -1.84 28.54
CA GLU A 101 33.78 -1.04 29.19
C GLU A 101 34.88 -1.92 29.81
N ILE A 102 34.52 -3.05 30.43
CA ILE A 102 35.50 -4.00 31.00
C ILE A 102 36.34 -4.66 29.91
N LEU A 103 35.76 -4.94 28.74
CA LEU A 103 36.46 -5.57 27.62
C LEU A 103 37.37 -4.58 26.88
N GLU A 104 36.93 -3.34 26.70
CA GLU A 104 37.74 -2.25 26.13
C GLU A 104 38.99 -2.01 26.99
N ASN A 105 38.84 -1.93 28.31
CA ASN A 105 39.97 -1.75 29.24
C ASN A 105 40.93 -2.95 29.32
N LYS A 106 40.53 -4.14 28.85
CA LYS A 106 41.38 -5.36 28.81
C LYS A 106 42.10 -5.55 27.47
N GLY A 107 41.71 -4.82 26.42
CA GLY A 107 42.32 -4.90 25.08
C GLY A 107 43.58 -4.04 24.90
N ASP A 108 43.86 -3.13 25.84
CA ASP A 108 44.95 -2.14 25.77
C ASP A 108 46.24 -2.51 26.55
N ALA A 109 46.40 -3.78 26.96
CA ALA A 109 47.56 -4.28 27.70
C ALA A 109 48.42 -5.28 26.92
#